data_AF-A0A1U9NKE6-F1
#
_entry.id   AF-A0A1U9NKE6-F1
#
_cell.length_a   1.000
_cell.length_b   1.000
_cell.length_c   1.000
_cell.angle_alpha   90.00
_cell.angle_beta   90.00
_cell.angle_gamma   90.00
#
_symmetry.space_group_name_H-M   'P 1'
#
loop_
_entity.id
_entity.type
_entity.pdbx_description
1 polymer ?
#
loop_
_entity_poly.entity_id
_entity_poly.type
_entity_poly.pdbx_seq_one_letter_code
_entity_poly.pdbx_strand_id
1 'polypeptide(L)' 'MIKVRARAGESVQAMVKRFKKMCEKEGLIRDMKRNSYYEKPSEKNRRRRRKAQRMAQMGTRRR' A
#
# COMPACT_ATOMS: atom_id res chain seq x y z
N MET A 1 -9.79 7.49 2.57
CA MET A 1 -9.87 7.36 4.05
C MET A 1 -10.46 6.01 4.38
N ILE A 2 -9.69 5.13 5.06
CA ILE A 2 -10.07 3.74 5.31
C ILE A 2 -11.20 3.72 6.35
N LYS A 3 -12.37 3.19 5.97
CA LYS A 3 -13.51 2.99 6.88
C LYS A 3 -13.80 1.49 6.97
N VAL A 4 -13.65 0.90 8.15
CA VAL A 4 -14.07 -0.47 8.44
C VAL A 4 -15.36 -0.39 9.24
N ARG A 5 -16.45 -0.95 8.70
CA ARG A 5 -17.70 -1.13 9.45
C ARG A 5 -17.72 -2.52 10.07
N ALA A 6 -18.19 -2.60 11.32
CA ALA A 6 -18.47 -3.87 11.98
C ALA A 6 -19.59 -4.59 11.23
N ARG A 7 -19.44 -5.89 10.99
CA ARG A 7 -20.51 -6.75 10.48
C ARG A 7 -21.18 -7.46 11.66
N ALA A 8 -22.49 -7.72 11.55
CA ALA A 8 -23.21 -8.48 12.58
C ALA A 8 -22.58 -9.88 12.73
N GLY A 9 -22.19 -10.25 13.95
CA GLY A 9 -21.54 -11.54 14.25
C GLY A 9 -20.01 -11.58 14.18
N GLU A 10 -19.33 -10.46 13.90
CA GLU A 10 -17.86 -10.42 13.95
C GLU A 10 -17.31 -10.14 15.35
N SER A 11 -16.28 -10.91 15.74
CA SER A 11 -15.49 -10.60 16.93
C SER A 11 -14.61 -9.37 16.70
N VAL A 12 -14.29 -8.65 17.78
CA VAL A 12 -13.40 -7.48 17.75
C VAL A 12 -12.04 -7.82 17.11
N GLN A 13 -11.52 -9.03 17.34
CA GLN A 13 -10.26 -9.49 16.75
C GLN A 13 -10.34 -9.66 15.22
N ALA A 14 -11.46 -10.15 14.70
CA ALA A 14 -11.68 -10.27 13.25
C ALA A 14 -11.73 -8.89 12.58
N MET A 15 -12.35 -7.91 13.24
CA MET A 15 -12.37 -6.52 12.78
C MET A 15 -10.95 -5.91 12.71
N VAL A 16 -10.13 -6.11 13.73
CA VAL A 16 -8.73 -5.63 13.76
C VAL A 16 -7.89 -6.28 12.65
N LYS A 17 -8.04 -7.58 12.40
CA LYS A 17 -7.35 -8.26 11.28
C LYS A 17 -7.73 -7.66 9.93
N ARG A 18 -9.01 -7.40 9.68
CA ARG A 18 -9.46 -6.77 8.42
C ARG A 18 -8.95 -5.34 8.30
N PHE A 19 -8.95 -4.57 9.39
CA PHE A 19 -8.39 -3.23 9.41
C PHE A 19 -6.91 -3.24 9.05
N LYS A 20 -6.10 -4.11 9.67
CA LYS A 20 -4.67 -4.27 9.32
C LYS A 20 -4.49 -4.63 7.84
N LYS A 21 -5.26 -5.58 7.33
CA LYS A 21 -5.23 -5.99 5.91
C LYS A 21 -5.62 -4.85 4.95
N MET A 22 -6.60 -4.03 5.33
CA MET A 22 -6.98 -2.84 4.55
C MET A 22 -5.87 -1.78 4.55
N CYS A 23 -5.24 -1.52 5.70
CA CYS A 23 -4.11 -0.59 5.82
C CYS A 23 -2.88 -1.04 5.01
N GLU A 24 -2.62 -2.35 4.96
CA GLU A 24 -1.56 -2.94 4.14
C GLU A 24 -1.88 -2.84 2.65
N LYS A 25 -3.13 -3.13 2.25
CA LYS A 25 -3.58 -3.06 0.86
C LYS A 25 -3.52 -1.65 0.28
N GLU A 26 -3.95 -0.66 1.06
CA GLU A 26 -3.85 0.76 0.68
C GLU A 26 -2.40 1.25 0.70
N GLY A 27 -1.47 0.50 1.29
CA GLY A 27 -0.07 0.90 1.39
C GLY A 27 0.12 2.16 2.24
N LEU A 28 -0.82 2.44 3.15
CA LEU A 28 -0.86 3.68 3.94
C LEU A 28 0.47 3.92 4.67
N ILE A 29 1.00 2.87 5.31
CA ILE A 29 2.29 2.91 6.01
C ILE A 29 3.45 3.21 5.05
N ARG A 30 3.40 2.68 3.83
CA ARG A 30 4.44 2.90 2.81
C ARG A 30 4.41 4.32 2.27
N ASP A 31 3.23 4.92 2.17
CA ASP A 31 3.07 6.29 1.71
C ASP A 31 3.40 7.29 2.83
N MET A 32 3.08 6.99 4.10
CA MET A 32 3.56 7.76 5.26
C MET A 32 5.09 7.81 5.31
N LYS A 33 5.77 6.66 5.20
CA LYS A 33 7.24 6.60 5.16
C LYS A 33 7.86 7.30 3.94
N ARG A 34 7.10 7.44 2.86
CA ARG A 34 7.57 8.13 1.64
C ARG A 34 7.45 9.64 1.79
N ASN A 35 6.41 10.10 2.48
CA ASN A 35 6.12 11.52 2.66
C ASN A 35 6.73 12.08 3.95
N SER A 36 7.41 11.26 4.76
CA SER A 36 8.02 11.69 6.02
C SER A 36 9.25 12.59 5.83
N TYR A 37 9.80 12.65 4.62
CA TYR A 37 10.90 13.55 4.26
C TYR A 37 10.63 14.18 2.89
N TYR A 38 11.22 15.36 2.67
CA TYR A 38 11.19 15.97 1.35
C TYR A 38 12.01 15.15 0.37
N GLU A 39 11.36 14.67 -0.67
CA GLU A 39 12.02 14.00 -1.78
C GLU A 39 11.98 14.92 -3.00
N LYS A 40 13.15 15.21 -3.58
CA LYS A 40 13.27 16.04 -4.78
C LYS A 40 12.42 15.44 -5.92
N PRO A 41 11.74 16.27 -6.75
CA PRO A 41 10.90 15.78 -7.85
C PRO A 41 11.60 14.80 -8.80
N SER A 42 12.90 14.99 -9.05
CA SER A 42 13.74 14.09 -9.85
C SER A 42 13.82 12.68 -9.27
N GLU A 43 13.99 12.58 -7.95
CA GLU A 43 14.07 11.30 -7.23
C GLU A 43 12.71 10.59 -7.21
N LYS A 44 11.64 11.35 -7.00
CA LYS A 44 10.25 10.86 -7.10
C LYS A 44 9.97 10.25 -8.48
N ASN A 45 10.40 10.92 -9.55
CA ASN A 45 10.25 10.43 -10.93
C ASN A 45 11.12 9.18 -11.19
N ARG A 46 12.39 9.20 -10.75
CA ARG A 46 13.31 8.05 -10.88
C ARG A 46 12.76 6.81 -10.20
N ARG A 47 12.21 6.96 -8.98
CA ARG A 47 11.58 5.89 -8.21
C ARG A 47 10.30 5.38 -8.87
N ARG A 48 9.47 6.25 -9.44
CA ARG A 48 8.26 5.86 -10.20
C ARG A 48 8.62 5.00 -11.42
N ARG A 49 9.65 5.40 -12.18
CA ARG A 49 10.16 4.63 -13.34
C ARG A 49 10.67 3.25 -12.94
N ARG A 50 11.52 3.17 -11.90
CA ARG A 50 12.01 1.88 -11.37
C ARG A 50 10.89 0.97 -10.89
N LYS A 51 9.87 1.51 -10.21
CA LYS A 51 8.70 0.74 -9.77
C LYS A 51 7.92 0.18 -10.97
N ALA A 52 7.69 0.98 -12.01
CA ALA A 52 7.00 0.54 -13.22
C ALA A 52 7.78 -0.58 -13.95
N GLN A 53 9.09 -0.42 -14.13
CA GLN A 53 9.96 -1.44 -14.73
C GLN A 53 9.92 -2.76 -13.96
N ARG A 54 10.00 -2.72 -12.62
CA ARG A 54 9.92 -3.91 -11.78
C ARG A 54 8.57 -4.62 -11.91
N MET A 55 7.47 -3.87 -11.98
CA MET A 55 6.13 -4.44 -12.16
C MET A 55 5.96 -5.07 -13.53
N ALA A 56 6.48 -4.42 -14.59
CA ALA A 56 6.48 -4.98 -15.94
C ALA A 56 7.27 -6.30 -16.01
N GLN A 57 8.46 -6.34 -15.38
CA GLN A 57 9.29 -7.55 -15.33
C GLN A 57 8.65 -8.69 -14.52
N MET A 58 7.91 -8.37 -13.45
CA MET A 58 7.15 -9.37 -12.70
C MET A 58 5.94 -9.89 -13.48
N GLY A 59 5.31 -9.05 -14.31
CA GLY A 59 4.21 -9.45 -15.18
C GLY A 59 4.66 -10.37 -16.32
N THR A 60 5.83 -10.11 -16.92
CA THR A 60 6.40 -10.98 -17.95
C THR A 60 6.90 -12.33 -17.41
N ARG A 61 7.40 -12.39 -16.17
CA ARG A 61 7.79 -13.66 -15.51
C ARG A 61 6.62 -14.57 -15.13
N ARG A 62 5.39 -14.07 -15.19
CA ARG A 62 4.16 -14.81 -14.86
C ARG A 62 3.39 -15.31 -16.10
N ARG A 63 3.86 -14.97 -17.30
CA ARG A 63 3.45 -15.59 -18.56
C ARG A 63 4.42 -16.71 -18.90
#